data_AF-A0A3D0PFW8-F1
#
_entry.id   AF-A0A3D0PFW8-F1
#
_cell.length_a   1.000
_cell.length_b   1.000
_cell.length_c   1.000
_cell.angle_alpha   90.00
_cell.angle_beta   90.00
_cell.angle_gamma   90.00
#
_symmetry.space_group_name_H-M   'P 1'
#
loop_
_entity.id
_entity.type
_entity.pdbx_description
1 polymer ?
#
loop_
_entity_poly.entity_id
_entity_poly.type
_entity_poly.pdbx_seq_one_letter_code
_entity_poly.pdbx_strand_id
1 'polypeptide(L)'
;MSNDTKKQYNLGERTAKFGEEIIKFCRVFVKDVINVILIEQLVRSGTSIGANYMEADAAESKRDFIHKIGICKKEAKETTYWLRNEENNWTFWL
;
A
#
# COMPACT_ATOMS: atom_id res chain seq x y z
N MET A 1 28.18 0.33 -27.87
CA MET A 1 26.73 0.58 -27.79
C MET A 1 26.38 0.72 -26.32
N SER A 2 26.09 1.93 -25.87
CA SER A 2 25.72 2.23 -24.49
C SER A 2 24.42 1.51 -24.14
N ASN A 3 24.50 0.55 -23.22
CA ASN A 3 23.35 -0.17 -22.70
C ASN A 3 22.68 0.72 -21.65
N ASP A 4 22.00 1.77 -22.12
CA ASP A 4 21.22 2.67 -21.28
C ASP A 4 19.87 1.99 -21.01
N THR A 5 19.88 1.02 -20.09
CA THR A 5 18.65 0.40 -19.58
C THR A 5 17.89 1.47 -18.79
N LYS A 6 17.11 2.27 -19.52
CA LYS A 6 16.20 3.28 -18.98
C LYS A 6 15.36 2.60 -17.90
N LYS A 7 15.63 2.92 -16.62
CA LYS A 7 14.99 2.28 -15.47
C LYS A 7 13.48 2.48 -15.63
N GLN A 8 12.76 1.42 -15.98
CA GLN A 8 11.31 1.48 -16.18
C GLN A 8 10.67 1.64 -14.81
N TYR A 9 10.30 2.88 -14.47
CA TYR A 9 9.57 3.18 -13.25
C TYR A 9 8.11 2.76 -13.42
N ASN A 10 7.85 1.45 -13.31
CA ASN A 10 6.49 0.92 -13.30
C ASN A 10 5.92 1.03 -11.88
N LEU A 11 5.31 2.18 -11.57
CA LEU A 11 4.73 2.40 -10.26
C LEU A 11 3.45 1.57 -10.06
N GLY A 12 2.70 1.27 -11.12
CA GLY A 12 1.49 0.44 -11.03
C GLY A 12 1.77 -1.00 -10.61
N GLU A 13 2.76 -1.64 -11.23
CA GLU A 13 3.20 -2.98 -10.84
C GLU A 13 3.73 -3.00 -9.39
N ARG A 14 4.44 -1.94 -8.99
CA ARG A 14 5.00 -1.84 -7.63
C ARG A 14 3.92 -1.69 -6.57
N THR A 15 2.90 -0.87 -6.83
CA THR A 15 1.80 -0.67 -5.87
C THR A 15 0.86 -1.87 -5.84
N ALA A 16 0.65 -2.56 -6.98
CA ALA A 16 -0.07 -3.83 -7.02
C ALA A 16 0.63 -4.92 -6.18
N LYS A 17 1.93 -5.15 -6.43
CA LYS A 17 2.74 -6.08 -5.63
C LYS A 17 2.75 -5.73 -4.15
N PHE A 18 2.86 -4.44 -3.81
CA PHE A 18 2.78 -4.00 -2.42
C PHE A 18 1.45 -4.42 -1.77
N GLY A 19 0.32 -4.22 -2.45
CA GLY A 19 -0.98 -4.68 -1.97
C GLY A 19 -1.06 -6.20 -1.76
N GLU A 20 -0.49 -6.99 -2.68
CA GLU A 20 -0.40 -8.45 -2.52
C GLU A 20 0.43 -8.86 -1.29
N GLU A 21 1.57 -8.19 -1.07
CA GLU A 21 2.43 -8.46 0.09
C GLU A 21 1.75 -8.07 1.41
N ILE A 22 0.98 -6.98 1.45
CA ILE A 22 0.15 -6.63 2.61
C ILE A 22 -0.87 -7.74 2.91
N ILE A 23 -1.55 -8.27 1.89
CA ILE A 23 -2.51 -9.36 2.09
C ILE A 23 -1.81 -10.62 2.60
N LYS A 24 -0.65 -10.98 2.03
CA LYS A 24 0.13 -12.15 2.47
C LYS A 24 0.61 -11.99 3.91
N PHE A 25 1.11 -10.80 4.26
CA PHE A 25 1.50 -10.43 5.62
C PHE A 25 0.33 -10.60 6.60
N CYS A 26 -0.85 -10.07 6.28
CA CYS A 26 -1.99 -10.17 7.19
C CYS A 26 -2.52 -11.60 7.39
N ARG A 27 -2.24 -12.54 6.47
CA ARG A 27 -2.72 -13.93 6.57
C ARG A 27 -2.04 -14.76 7.64
N VAL A 28 -0.85 -14.37 8.12
CA VAL A 28 -0.10 -15.16 9.11
C VAL A 28 -0.58 -14.92 10.55
N PHE A 29 -1.42 -13.91 10.76
CA PHE A 29 -1.84 -13.50 12.09
C PHE A 29 -2.99 -14.33 12.67
N VAL A 30 -2.94 -14.53 13.98
CA VAL A 30 -4.05 -15.14 14.74
C VAL A 30 -5.24 -14.18 14.72
N LYS A 31 -6.43 -14.74 14.46
CA LYS A 31 -7.67 -13.97 14.44
C LYS A 31 -8.21 -13.82 15.86
N ASP A 32 -8.03 -12.63 16.42
CA ASP A 32 -8.75 -12.17 17.60
C ASP A 32 -9.47 -10.85 17.32
N VAL A 33 -10.20 -10.32 18.30
CA VAL A 33 -11.01 -9.11 18.15
C VAL A 33 -10.18 -7.91 17.72
N ILE A 34 -8.96 -7.76 18.25
CA ILE A 34 -8.09 -6.61 17.94
C ILE A 34 -7.44 -6.82 16.57
N ASN A 35 -6.88 -8.00 16.32
CA ASN A 35 -6.17 -8.30 15.09
C ASN A 35 -7.09 -8.25 13.88
N VAL A 36 -8.34 -8.69 14.00
CA VAL A 36 -9.32 -8.60 12.90
C VAL A 36 -9.53 -7.14 12.48
N ILE A 37 -9.64 -6.22 13.44
CA ILE A 37 -9.81 -4.79 13.16
C ILE A 37 -8.55 -4.21 12.54
N LEU A 38 -7.36 -4.49 13.09
CA LEU A 38 -6.08 -3.99 12.58
C LEU A 38 -5.78 -4.52 11.17
N ILE A 39 -6.03 -5.81 10.93
CA ILE A 39 -5.90 -6.45 9.62
C ILE A 39 -6.83 -5.77 8.62
N GLU A 40 -8.07 -5.48 8.98
CA GLU A 40 -9.01 -4.80 8.09
C GLU A 40 -8.47 -3.41 7.69
N GLN A 41 -8.05 -2.61 8.66
CA GLN A 41 -7.50 -1.27 8.40
C GLN A 41 -6.23 -1.32 7.53
N LEU A 42 -5.33 -2.26 7.83
CA LEU A 42 -4.08 -2.42 7.10
C LEU A 42 -4.30 -2.92 5.66
N VAL A 43 -5.18 -3.92 5.46
CA VAL A 43 -5.49 -4.43 4.12
C VAL A 43 -6.17 -3.36 3.28
N ARG A 44 -7.12 -2.61 3.85
CA ARG A 44 -7.83 -1.55 3.13
C ARG A 44 -6.88 -0.44 2.70
N SER A 45 -6.11 0.13 3.64
CA SER A 45 -5.17 1.21 3.34
C SER A 45 -4.00 0.77 2.45
N GLY A 46 -3.50 -0.46 2.58
CA GLY A 46 -2.40 -0.96 1.77
C GLY A 46 -2.79 -1.24 0.31
N THR A 47 -3.97 -1.82 0.10
CA THR A 47 -4.45 -2.17 -1.25
C THR A 47 -5.02 -0.97 -2.00
N SER A 48 -5.56 0.03 -1.29
CA SER A 48 -6.09 1.26 -1.88
C SER A 48 -5.02 2.10 -2.60
N ILE A 49 -3.74 1.99 -2.22
CA ILE A 49 -2.62 2.67 -2.90
C ILE A 49 -2.54 2.24 -4.37
N GLY A 50 -2.61 0.93 -4.62
CA GLY A 50 -2.59 0.38 -5.97
C GLY A 50 -3.83 0.77 -6.76
N ALA A 51 -5.00 0.65 -6.15
CA ALA A 51 -6.28 1.02 -6.76
C ALA A 51 -6.30 2.50 -7.19
N ASN A 52 -5.95 3.43 -6.29
CA ASN A 52 -5.90 4.85 -6.61
C ASN A 52 -4.83 5.19 -7.65
N TYR A 53 -3.73 4.44 -7.69
CA TYR A 53 -2.73 4.63 -8.73
C TYR A 53 -3.24 4.19 -10.11
N MET A 54 -3.99 3.09 -10.20
CA MET A 54 -4.64 2.67 -11.44
C MET A 54 -5.64 3.72 -11.93
N GLU A 55 -6.40 4.33 -11.01
CA GLU A 55 -7.26 5.47 -11.36
C GLU A 55 -6.46 6.69 -11.83
N ALA A 56 -5.28 6.93 -11.24
CA ALA A 56 -4.39 8.01 -11.65
C ALA A 56 -3.81 7.76 -13.05
N ASP A 57 -3.44 6.52 -13.36
CA ASP A 57 -2.97 6.13 -14.70
C ASP A 57 -4.04 6.38 -15.78
N ALA A 58 -5.32 6.21 -15.42
CA ALA A 58 -6.47 6.53 -16.25
C ALA A 58 -6.97 7.99 -16.11
N ALA A 59 -6.17 8.92 -15.57
CA ALA A 59 -6.62 10.29 -15.31
C ALA A 59 -6.91 11.09 -16.58
N GLU A 60 -8.03 11.82 -16.57
CA GLU A 60 -8.48 12.64 -17.71
C GLU A 60 -7.77 13.99 -17.80
N SER A 61 -7.06 14.40 -16.74
CA SER A 61 -6.30 15.65 -16.70
C SER A 61 -5.12 15.59 -15.74
N LYS A 62 -4.16 16.51 -15.91
CA LYS A 62 -3.04 16.66 -14.98
C LYS A 62 -3.50 16.96 -13.54
N ARG A 63 -4.59 17.72 -13.38
CA ARG A 63 -5.14 18.05 -12.06
C ARG A 63 -5.72 16.79 -11.39
N ASP A 64 -6.46 15.99 -12.15
CA ASP A 64 -7.02 14.72 -11.70
C ASP A 64 -5.91 13.73 -11.30
N PHE A 65 -4.88 13.60 -12.14
CA PHE A 65 -3.69 12.80 -11.85
C PHE A 65 -3.07 13.20 -10.50
N ILE A 66 -2.78 14.50 -10.30
CA ILE A 66 -2.18 15.00 -9.06
C ILE A 66 -3.08 14.73 -7.85
N HIS A 67 -4.40 14.89 -8.01
CA HIS A 67 -5.36 14.62 -6.95
C HIS A 67 -5.32 13.14 -6.52
N LYS A 68 -5.38 12.20 -7.47
CA LYS A 68 -5.36 10.75 -7.22
C LYS A 68 -4.02 10.28 -6.65
N ILE A 69 -2.89 10.83 -7.10
CA ILE A 69 -1.59 10.61 -6.47
C ILE A 69 -1.57 11.15 -5.02
N GLY A 70 -2.26 12.27 -4.77
CA GLY A 70 -2.48 12.79 -3.43
C GLY A 70 -3.23 11.80 -2.52
N ILE A 71 -4.21 11.07 -3.06
CA ILE A 71 -4.91 9.99 -2.33
C ILE A 71 -3.95 8.83 -2.07
N CYS A 72 -3.22 8.34 -3.08
CA CYS A 72 -2.20 7.29 -2.90
C CYS A 72 -1.24 7.61 -1.75
N LYS A 73 -0.81 8.87 -1.63
CA LYS A 73 0.07 9.33 -0.55
C LYS A 73 -0.59 9.30 0.82
N LYS A 74 -1.89 9.61 0.93
CA LYS A 74 -2.63 9.53 2.19
C LYS A 74 -2.75 8.08 2.64
N GLU A 75 -3.15 7.19 1.74
CA GLU A 75 -3.26 5.74 1.98
C GLU A 75 -1.92 5.12 2.38
N ALA A 76 -0.81 5.54 1.74
CA ALA A 76 0.53 5.10 2.12
C ALA A 76 0.94 5.54 3.53
N LYS A 77 0.59 6.76 3.93
CA LYS A 77 0.83 7.26 5.30
C LYS A 77 0.02 6.49 6.33
N GLU A 78 -1.23 6.19 6.02
CA GLU A 78 -2.10 5.40 6.87
C GLU A 78 -1.59 3.96 7.01
N THR A 79 -1.21 3.33 5.90
CA THR A 79 -0.59 1.99 5.90
C THR A 79 0.66 1.96 6.79
N THR A 80 1.50 3.00 6.69
CA THR A 80 2.71 3.13 7.53
C THR A 80 2.37 3.30 9.01
N TYR A 81 1.31 4.05 9.32
CA TYR A 81 0.82 4.20 10.69
C TYR A 81 0.38 2.85 11.28
N TRP A 82 -0.39 2.06 10.53
CA TRP A 82 -0.82 0.73 10.97
C TRP A 82 0.36 -0.22 11.15
N LEU A 83 1.30 -0.29 10.19
CA LEU A 83 2.51 -1.10 10.31
C LEU A 83 3.40 -0.69 11.51
N ARG A 84 3.44 0.60 11.86
CA ARG A 84 4.18 1.07 13.04
C ARG A 84 3.49 0.69 14.35
N ASN A 85 2.16 0.72 14.39
CA ASN A 85 1.42 0.27 15.56
C ASN A 85 1.66 -1.23 15.82
N GLU A 86 1.85 -2.01 14.77
CA GLU A 86 2.22 -3.43 14.86
C GLU A 86 3.60 -3.65 15.54
N GLU A 87 4.64 -2.89 15.17
CA GLU A 87 5.96 -3.00 15.80
C GLU A 87 5.95 -2.82 17.32
N ASN A 88 5.00 -2.04 17.85
CA ASN A 88 4.91 -1.75 19.29
C ASN A 88 3.99 -2.70 20.07
N ASN A 89 3.05 -3.40 19.39
CA ASN A 89 2.12 -4.32 20.03
C ASN A 89 2.57 -5.80 19.96
N TRP A 90 3.29 -6.18 18.90
CA TRP A 90 3.51 -7.59 18.56
C TRP A 90 4.93 -8.08 18.83
N THR A 91 5.88 -7.16 19.07
CA THR A 91 7.22 -7.49 19.58
C THR A 91 7.21 -7.83 21.07
N PHE A 92 6.10 -7.64 21.78
CA PHE A 92 5.97 -8.01 23.19
C PHE A 92 5.69 -9.52 23.40
N TRP A 93 5.52 -10.29 22.32
CA TRP A 93 5.27 -11.73 22.34
C TRP A 93 6.33 -12.56 21.59
N LEU A 94 7.45 -11.96 21.22
CA LEU A 94 8.69 -12.64 20.80
C LEU A 94 9.78 -12.40 21.83
#